data_AF-A0A242AMW9-F1
#
_entry.id   AF-A0A242AMW9-F1
#
_cell.length_a   1.000
_cell.length_b   1.000
_cell.length_c   1.000
_cell.angle_alpha   90.00
_cell.angle_beta   90.00
_cell.angle_gamma   90.00
#
_symmetry.space_group_name_H-M   'P 1'
#
loop_
_entity.id
_entity.type
_entity.pdbx_description
1 polymer ?
#
loop_
_entity_poly.entity_id
_entity_poly.type
_entity_poly.pdbx_seq_one_letter_code
_entity_poly.pdbx_strand_id
1 'polypeptide(L)'
;MEKKKLEQVKGIILVILYCLVLPITMIGFKLLPYIIANDTTIDLKSFVLTILTHPFQTFLEIYQSNYMLAFFIVQLIVLIVLYVFLHPTKRQPYEVVGKTNPVHGSAYWGEESELEVPEKVHLISQGAMKKILKESMKGKAK
;
A
#
# COMPACT_ATOMS: atom_id res chain seq x y z
N MET A 1 9.49 -13.07 16.17
CA MET A 1 9.11 -11.77 16.76
C MET A 1 8.69 -10.73 15.73
N GLU A 2 9.36 -10.65 14.58
CA GLU A 2 9.23 -9.55 13.61
C GLU A 2 7.81 -9.35 13.06
N LYS A 3 7.10 -10.42 12.68
CA LYS A 3 5.70 -10.31 12.21
C LYS A 3 4.79 -9.53 13.18
N LYS A 4 4.93 -9.75 14.51
CA LYS A 4 4.14 -9.02 15.52
C LYS A 4 4.49 -7.54 15.56
N LYS A 5 5.77 -7.18 15.41
CA LYS A 5 6.22 -5.77 15.31
C LYS A 5 5.73 -5.10 14.03
N LEU A 6 5.78 -5.80 12.89
CA LEU A 6 5.30 -5.30 11.60
C LEU A 6 3.80 -4.98 11.64
N GLU A 7 2.99 -5.88 12.19
CA GLU A 7 1.54 -5.67 12.32
C GLU A 7 1.21 -4.53 13.31
N GLN A 8 1.98 -4.36 14.39
CA GLN A 8 1.87 -3.18 15.27
C GLN A 8 2.19 -1.88 14.53
N VAL A 9 3.25 -1.84 13.72
CA VAL A 9 3.62 -0.67 12.91
C VAL A 9 2.53 -0.33 11.89
N LYS A 10 1.97 -1.32 11.19
CA LYS A 10 0.82 -1.11 10.28
C LYS A 10 -0.39 -0.52 11.01
N GLY A 11 -0.72 -1.02 12.21
CA GLY A 11 -1.81 -0.49 13.02
C GLY A 11 -1.61 0.99 13.39
N ILE A 12 -0.38 1.37 13.75
CA ILE A 12 -0.04 2.78 14.01
C ILE A 12 -0.19 3.63 12.74
N ILE A 13 0.30 3.15 11.59
CA ILE A 13 0.17 3.86 10.31
C ILE A 13 -1.31 4.00 9.90
N LEU A 14 -2.14 2.96 10.12
CA LEU A 14 -3.58 3.00 9.87
C LEU A 14 -4.26 4.13 10.66
N VAL A 15 -3.96 4.24 11.96
CA VAL A 15 -4.53 5.29 12.82
C VAL A 15 -4.08 6.68 12.35
N ILE A 16 -2.79 6.86 12.02
CA ILE A 16 -2.27 8.14 11.53
C ILE A 16 -2.93 8.53 10.20
N LEU A 17 -3.03 7.60 9.24
CA LEU A 17 -3.70 7.82 7.96
C LEU A 17 -5.17 8.17 8.14
N TYR A 18 -5.90 7.46 9.00
CA TYR A 18 -7.29 7.74 9.29
C TYR A 18 -7.48 9.14 9.91
N CYS A 19 -6.62 9.54 10.86
CA CYS A 19 -6.63 10.88 11.45
C CYS A 19 -6.33 11.99 10.43
N LEU A 20 -5.53 11.73 9.38
CA LEU A 20 -5.28 12.68 8.29
C LEU A 20 -6.44 12.77 7.30
N VAL A 21 -7.12 11.65 7.00
CA VAL A 21 -8.24 11.58 6.06
C VAL A 21 -9.55 12.09 6.67
N LEU A 22 -9.75 11.90 7.98
CA LEU A 22 -11.00 12.26 8.67
C LEU A 22 -11.38 13.75 8.47
N PRO A 23 -10.52 14.76 8.68
CA PRO A 23 -10.86 16.15 8.39
C PRO A 23 -11.27 16.40 6.93
N ILE A 24 -10.63 15.73 5.97
CA ILE A 24 -10.94 15.84 4.53
C ILE A 24 -12.35 15.32 4.25
N THR A 25 -12.72 14.18 4.82
CA THR A 25 -14.07 13.61 4.69
C THR A 25 -15.14 14.48 5.36
N MET A 26 -14.81 15.16 6.46
CA MET A 26 -15.72 16.09 7.14
C MET A 26 -15.97 17.35 6.32
N ILE A 27 -14.92 17.91 5.70
CA ILE A 27 -15.03 19.02 4.74
C ILE A 27 -15.95 18.61 3.58
N GLY A 28 -15.66 17.48 2.93
CA GLY A 28 -16.47 16.98 1.81
C GLY A 28 -17.94 16.75 2.18
N PHE A 29 -18.19 16.19 3.36
CA PHE A 29 -19.56 15.95 3.85
C PHE A 29 -20.31 17.24 4.19
N LYS A 30 -19.65 18.20 4.88
CA LYS A 30 -20.24 19.51 5.21
C LYS A 30 -20.45 20.40 3.96
N LEU A 31 -19.78 20.13 2.85
CA LEU A 31 -20.01 20.80 1.56
C LEU A 31 -21.26 20.27 0.82
N LEU A 32 -21.73 19.05 1.11
CA LEU A 32 -22.87 18.44 0.39
C LEU A 32 -24.12 19.34 0.31
N PRO A 33 -24.58 20.02 1.39
CA PRO A 33 -25.75 20.90 1.30
C PRO A 33 -25.58 22.06 0.32
N TYR A 34 -24.38 22.65 0.27
CA TYR A 34 -24.06 23.77 -0.63
C TYR A 34 -23.95 23.31 -2.09
N ILE A 35 -23.40 22.11 -2.32
CA ILE A 35 -23.37 21.47 -3.64
C ILE A 35 -24.80 21.19 -4.14
N ILE A 36 -25.67 20.65 -3.27
CA ILE A 36 -27.08 20.37 -3.59
C ILE A 36 -27.87 21.67 -3.85
N ALA A 37 -27.59 22.73 -3.08
CA ALA A 37 -28.20 24.05 -3.27
C ALA A 37 -27.61 24.85 -4.46
N ASN A 38 -26.54 24.35 -5.08
CA ASN A 38 -25.73 25.06 -6.08
C ASN A 38 -25.28 26.46 -5.62
N ASP A 39 -24.95 26.59 -4.33
CA ASP A 39 -24.55 27.85 -3.71
C ASP A 39 -23.06 28.12 -3.88
N THR A 40 -22.74 29.14 -4.67
CA THR A 40 -21.37 29.59 -4.96
C THR A 40 -20.91 30.75 -4.09
N THR A 41 -21.72 31.21 -3.13
CA THR A 41 -21.41 32.35 -2.25
C THR A 41 -20.52 31.97 -1.06
N ILE A 42 -20.25 30.68 -0.85
CA ILE A 42 -19.46 30.19 0.28
C ILE A 42 -18.00 30.64 0.19
N ASP A 43 -17.45 31.18 1.30
CA ASP A 43 -15.99 31.32 1.43
C ASP A 43 -15.39 29.96 1.81
N LEU A 44 -14.93 29.25 0.79
CA LEU A 44 -14.30 27.94 0.91
C LEU A 44 -13.09 27.95 1.88
N LYS A 45 -12.39 29.09 2.02
CA LYS A 45 -11.18 29.19 2.85
C LYS A 45 -11.53 29.27 4.33
N SER A 46 -12.42 30.16 4.75
CA SER A 46 -12.87 30.22 6.15
C SER A 46 -13.64 28.97 6.56
N PHE A 47 -14.43 28.39 5.64
CA PHE A 47 -15.11 27.11 5.86
C PHE A 47 -14.12 25.98 6.19
N VAL A 48 -13.10 25.76 5.35
CA VAL A 48 -12.07 24.72 5.58
C VAL A 48 -11.27 25.00 6.86
N LEU A 49 -10.87 26.26 7.09
CA LEU A 49 -10.15 26.63 8.32
C LEU A 49 -10.98 26.37 9.59
N THR A 50 -12.29 26.63 9.56
CA THR A 50 -13.17 26.38 10.71
C THR A 50 -13.21 24.89 11.05
N ILE A 51 -13.35 24.02 10.04
CA ILE A 51 -13.36 22.56 10.24
C ILE A 51 -12.00 22.04 10.73
N LEU A 52 -10.89 22.56 10.20
CA LEU A 52 -9.53 22.15 10.61
C LEU A 52 -9.16 22.64 12.02
N THR A 53 -9.67 23.80 12.45
CA THR A 53 -9.42 24.34 13.80
C THR A 53 -10.35 23.76 14.86
N HIS A 54 -11.58 23.37 14.50
CA HIS A 54 -12.59 22.87 15.43
C HIS A 54 -13.17 21.49 15.03
N PRO A 55 -12.32 20.47 14.77
CA PRO A 55 -12.77 19.18 14.23
C PRO A 55 -13.76 18.46 15.15
N PHE A 56 -13.59 18.53 16.47
CA PHE A 56 -14.51 17.91 17.43
C PHE A 56 -15.92 18.53 17.40
N GLN A 57 -16.03 19.84 17.23
CA GLN A 57 -17.32 20.52 17.11
C GLN A 57 -18.00 20.14 15.79
N THR A 58 -17.26 20.17 14.67
CA THR A 58 -17.77 19.73 13.37
C THR A 58 -18.25 18.27 13.40
N PHE A 59 -17.59 17.39 14.17
CA PHE A 59 -18.01 16.00 14.33
C PHE A 59 -19.35 15.88 15.07
N LEU A 60 -19.52 16.62 16.18
CA LEU A 60 -20.78 16.67 16.93
C LEU A 60 -21.94 17.21 16.07
N GLU A 61 -21.69 18.23 15.26
CA GLU A 61 -22.69 18.76 14.32
C GLU A 61 -23.07 17.74 13.23
N ILE A 62 -22.12 16.93 12.75
CA ILE A 62 -22.40 15.83 11.80
C ILE A 62 -23.22 14.73 12.48
N TYR A 63 -22.88 14.37 13.72
CA TYR A 63 -23.61 13.40 14.53
C TYR A 63 -25.07 13.82 14.78
N GLN A 64 -25.31 15.12 15.01
CA GLN A 64 -26.65 15.68 15.18
C GLN A 64 -27.40 15.93 13.87
N SER A 65 -26.78 15.67 12.71
CA SER A 65 -27.40 15.92 11.40
C SER A 65 -28.27 14.77 10.90
N ASN A 66 -29.28 15.08 10.09
CA ASN A 66 -30.15 14.10 9.43
C ASN A 66 -29.38 13.04 8.60
N TYR A 67 -28.17 13.35 8.17
CA TYR A 67 -27.34 12.49 7.31
C TYR A 67 -26.26 11.70 8.08
N MET A 68 -26.30 11.68 9.42
CA MET A 68 -25.34 10.98 10.30
C MET A 68 -25.00 9.56 9.81
N LEU A 69 -26.01 8.76 9.46
CA LEU A 69 -25.79 7.38 8.99
C LEU A 69 -24.97 7.31 7.70
N ALA A 70 -25.20 8.21 6.75
CA ALA A 70 -24.45 8.27 5.50
C ALA A 70 -22.96 8.60 5.76
N PHE A 71 -22.69 9.51 6.70
CA PHE A 71 -21.31 9.82 7.12
C PHE A 71 -20.61 8.58 7.69
N PHE A 72 -21.24 7.85 8.61
CA PHE A 72 -20.64 6.64 9.19
C PHE A 72 -20.43 5.51 8.17
N ILE A 73 -21.33 5.34 7.19
CA ILE A 73 -21.14 4.40 6.09
C ILE A 73 -19.89 4.78 5.26
N VAL A 74 -19.71 6.07 4.96
CA VAL A 74 -18.49 6.55 4.26
C VAL A 74 -17.24 6.32 5.10
N GLN A 75 -17.26 6.58 6.41
CA GLN A 75 -16.11 6.30 7.29
C GLN A 75 -15.75 4.81 7.33
N LEU A 76 -16.75 3.92 7.35
CA LEU A 76 -16.53 2.48 7.30
C LEU A 76 -15.86 2.06 5.98
N ILE A 77 -16.32 2.59 4.85
CA ILE A 77 -15.71 2.34 3.53
C ILE A 77 -14.26 2.86 3.49
N VAL A 78 -14.00 4.08 3.97
CA VAL A 78 -12.66 4.67 4.06
C VAL A 78 -11.73 3.79 4.91
N LEU A 79 -12.20 3.31 6.06
CA LEU A 79 -11.43 2.43 6.94
C LEU A 79 -11.10 1.09 6.26
N ILE A 80 -12.06 0.48 5.55
CA ILE A 80 -11.82 -0.74 4.75
C ILE A 80 -10.78 -0.50 3.65
N VAL A 81 -10.86 0.62 2.92
CA VAL A 81 -9.91 0.97 1.86
C VAL A 81 -8.50 1.18 2.42
N LEU A 82 -8.36 1.92 3.53
CA LEU A 82 -7.07 2.13 4.21
C LEU A 82 -6.49 0.81 4.76
N TYR A 83 -7.34 -0.08 5.27
CA TYR A 83 -6.93 -1.40 5.72
C TYR A 83 -6.40 -2.26 4.56
N VAL A 84 -7.13 -2.34 3.43
CA VAL A 84 -6.69 -3.08 2.24
C VAL A 84 -5.40 -2.50 1.66
N PHE A 85 -5.23 -1.18 1.67
CA PHE A 85 -4.01 -0.49 1.25
C PHE A 85 -2.78 -0.89 2.10
N LEU A 86 -2.94 -1.05 3.41
CA LEU A 86 -1.87 -1.50 4.33
C LEU A 86 -1.65 -3.02 4.34
N HIS A 87 -2.61 -3.78 3.83
CA HIS A 87 -2.58 -5.25 3.75
C HIS A 87 -2.80 -5.72 2.30
N PRO A 88 -1.91 -5.36 1.35
CA PRO A 88 -2.03 -5.78 -0.04
C PRO A 88 -1.99 -7.31 -0.14
N THR A 89 -3.01 -7.89 -0.76
CA THR A 89 -3.18 -9.35 -0.90
C THR A 89 -2.16 -9.99 -1.84
N LYS A 90 -1.51 -9.19 -2.69
CA LYS A 90 -0.37 -9.55 -3.54
C LYS A 90 0.60 -8.37 -3.59
N ARG A 91 1.89 -8.61 -3.40
CA ARG A 91 2.93 -7.62 -3.71
C ARG A 91 3.10 -7.53 -5.23
N GLN A 92 3.39 -6.35 -5.75
CA GLN A 92 3.63 -6.21 -7.19
C GLN A 92 4.95 -6.90 -7.57
N PRO A 93 5.05 -7.56 -8.73
CA PRO A 93 6.21 -8.36 -9.08
C PRO A 93 7.50 -7.56 -9.31
N TYR A 94 7.51 -6.23 -9.25
CA TYR A 94 8.74 -5.42 -9.31
C TYR A 94 9.27 -4.99 -7.92
N GLU A 95 8.51 -5.20 -6.84
CA GLU A 95 8.82 -4.68 -5.48
C GLU A 95 9.76 -5.58 -4.65
N VAL A 96 10.44 -6.53 -5.28
CA VAL A 96 10.63 -7.82 -4.61
C VAL A 96 11.96 -8.54 -4.94
N VAL A 97 12.89 -8.45 -3.97
CA VAL A 97 14.05 -9.32 -3.57
C VAL A 97 13.74 -10.49 -2.57
N GLY A 98 13.90 -11.81 -2.80
CA GLY A 98 13.55 -12.92 -1.86
C GLY A 98 12.36 -13.87 -2.25
N LYS A 99 11.51 -14.35 -1.31
CA LYS A 99 10.13 -14.94 -1.54
C LYS A 99 9.26 -13.95 -2.31
N THR A 100 9.50 -12.72 -1.97
CA THR A 100 9.47 -11.60 -2.85
C THR A 100 10.50 -11.78 -4.00
N ASN A 101 10.29 -12.53 -5.09
CA ASN A 101 11.23 -12.53 -6.25
C ASN A 101 10.61 -11.91 -7.50
N PRO A 102 11.37 -11.09 -8.28
CA PRO A 102 12.21 -11.61 -9.37
C PRO A 102 13.53 -10.85 -9.63
N VAL A 103 14.40 -11.44 -10.45
CA VAL A 103 15.59 -10.79 -11.03
C VAL A 103 15.75 -11.06 -12.52
N HIS A 104 16.05 -9.99 -13.28
CA HIS A 104 16.76 -10.07 -14.55
C HIS A 104 18.18 -9.52 -14.33
N GLY A 105 19.14 -10.41 -14.06
CA GLY A 105 20.54 -10.03 -13.81
C GLY A 105 21.35 -11.11 -13.12
N SER A 106 22.66 -10.88 -12.98
CA SER A 106 23.61 -11.85 -12.42
C SER A 106 23.85 -11.73 -10.90
N ALA A 107 22.98 -11.03 -10.18
CA ALA A 107 23.08 -10.83 -8.73
C ALA A 107 21.79 -11.28 -8.04
N TYR A 108 21.91 -12.19 -7.08
CA TYR A 108 20.82 -12.74 -6.29
C TYR A 108 21.11 -12.49 -4.80
N TRP A 109 20.08 -12.11 -4.04
CA TRP A 109 20.07 -12.09 -2.56
C TRP A 109 18.67 -12.47 -2.06
N GLY A 110 18.51 -12.80 -0.78
CA GLY A 110 17.25 -13.33 -0.23
C GLY A 110 17.45 -13.91 1.18
N GLU A 111 16.41 -14.43 1.81
CA GLU A 111 16.60 -15.30 2.99
C GLU A 111 17.40 -16.55 2.58
N GLU A 112 18.16 -17.18 3.49
CA GLU A 112 18.89 -18.43 3.17
C GLU A 112 17.98 -19.53 2.62
N SER A 113 16.70 -19.54 3.03
CA SER A 113 15.67 -20.46 2.51
C SER A 113 15.20 -20.19 1.08
N GLU A 114 15.67 -19.11 0.46
CA GLU A 114 15.24 -18.59 -0.85
C GLU A 114 16.39 -18.50 -1.86
N LEU A 115 17.63 -18.61 -1.37
CA LEU A 115 18.82 -18.69 -2.18
C LEU A 115 19.18 -20.16 -2.39
N GLU A 116 19.00 -20.66 -3.62
CA GLU A 116 19.58 -21.94 -4.04
C GLU A 116 21.10 -21.82 -4.17
N VAL A 117 21.79 -21.69 -3.04
CA VAL A 117 23.24 -21.83 -2.96
C VAL A 117 23.56 -23.32 -2.97
N PRO A 118 24.22 -23.86 -4.01
CA PRO A 118 24.64 -25.25 -3.98
C PRO A 118 25.67 -25.43 -2.86
N GLU A 119 25.41 -26.33 -1.90
CA GLU A 119 26.33 -26.66 -0.79
C GLU A 119 27.76 -26.99 -1.25
N LYS A 120 27.90 -27.43 -2.52
CA LYS A 120 29.17 -27.78 -3.15
C LYS A 120 29.28 -27.10 -4.52
N VAL A 121 30.21 -26.16 -4.62
CA VAL A 121 30.67 -25.64 -5.92
C VAL A 121 31.43 -26.75 -6.63
N HIS A 122 30.76 -27.42 -7.57
CA HIS A 122 31.40 -28.44 -8.39
C HIS A 122 32.34 -27.79 -9.42
N LEU A 123 33.63 -27.72 -9.07
CA LEU A 123 34.69 -27.27 -9.96
C LEU A 123 34.83 -28.26 -11.14
N ILE A 124 34.29 -27.86 -12.30
CA ILE A 124 34.49 -28.58 -13.57
C ILE A 124 35.83 -28.21 -14.20
N SER A 125 36.51 -29.20 -14.79
CA SER A 125 37.77 -28.94 -15.50
C SER A 125 37.53 -28.13 -16.77
N GLN A 126 38.54 -27.35 -17.19
CA GLN A 126 38.47 -26.54 -18.41
C GLN A 126 38.12 -27.37 -19.66
N GLY A 127 38.57 -28.63 -19.72
CA GLY A 127 38.24 -29.57 -20.78
C GLY A 127 36.75 -29.96 -20.79
N ALA A 128 36.16 -30.21 -19.61
CA ALA A 128 34.72 -30.49 -19.49
C ALA A 128 33.88 -29.26 -19.86
N MET A 129 34.25 -28.07 -19.37
CA MET A 129 33.60 -26.80 -19.72
C MET A 129 33.62 -26.55 -21.23
N LYS A 130 34.77 -26.77 -21.89
CA LYS A 130 34.92 -26.61 -23.34
C LYS A 130 34.10 -27.63 -24.14
N LYS A 131 33.90 -28.84 -23.61
CA LYS A 131 33.02 -29.86 -24.22
C LYS A 131 31.55 -29.43 -24.12
N ILE A 132 31.08 -29.05 -22.93
CA ILE A 132 29.71 -28.57 -22.70
C ILE A 132 29.38 -27.37 -23.59
N LEU A 133 30.29 -26.38 -23.68
CA LEU A 133 30.12 -25.23 -24.59
C LEU A 133 30.03 -25.65 -26.06
N LYS A 134 30.84 -26.61 -26.50
CA LYS A 134 30.81 -27.12 -27.87
C LYS A 134 29.56 -27.96 -28.17
N GLU A 135 28.91 -28.52 -27.16
CA GLU A 135 27.65 -29.25 -27.27
C GLU A 135 26.44 -28.30 -27.24
N SER A 136 26.44 -27.26 -26.40
CA SER A 136 25.38 -26.23 -26.39
C SER A 136 25.34 -25.40 -27.67
N MET A 137 26.50 -25.09 -28.27
CA MET A 137 26.57 -24.43 -29.58
C MET A 137 26.16 -25.35 -30.77
N LYS A 138 25.90 -26.64 -30.54
CA LYS A 138 25.54 -27.61 -31.60
C LYS A 138 24.04 -27.85 -31.78
N GLY A 139 23.18 -27.22 -30.97
CA GLY A 139 21.72 -27.24 -31.18
C GLY A 139 21.05 -26.05 -30.50
N LYS A 140 20.14 -25.32 -31.14
CA LYS A 140 19.24 -25.75 -32.23
C LYS A 140 19.34 -24.83 -33.45
N ALA A 141 19.63 -25.42 -34.61
CA ALA A 141 19.01 -24.98 -35.87
C ALA A 141 17.82 -25.92 -36.12
N LYS A 142 16.62 -25.50 -35.72
CA LYS A 142 15.35 -26.16 -36.03
C LYS A 142 14.21 -25.16 -35.94
#